data_AF-A0A7S3WI35-F1
#
_entry.id   AF-A0A7S3WI35-F1
#
_cell.length_a   1.000
_cell.length_b   1.000
_cell.length_c   1.000
_cell.angle_alpha   90.00
_cell.angle_beta   90.00
_cell.angle_gamma   90.00
#
_symmetry.space_group_name_H-M   'P 1'
#
loop_
_entity.id
_entity.type
_entity.pdbx_description
1 polymer ?
#
loop_
_entity_poly.entity_id
_entity_poly.type
_entity_poly.pdbx_seq_one_letter_code
_entity_poly.pdbx_strand_id
1 'polypeptide(L)'
;VMCMEVDLPALRADGTPSVWCRRAAGEWASVALESRRPTWSARLKSLTLDFYGRCSRASAKNFQLQMAGQRAAPRGAKQESELLFGKIADDDFVLDYKHPLSMAQAFA
;
A
#
# COMPACT_ATOMS: atom_id res chain seq x y z
N VAL A 1 5.01 -2.67 15.88
CA VAL A 1 4.36 -2.15 14.65
C VAL A 1 4.22 -3.33 13.73
N MET A 2 3.00 -3.64 13.25
CA MET A 2 2.83 -4.68 12.25
C MET A 2 3.39 -4.16 10.93
N CYS A 3 4.31 -4.91 10.32
CA CYS A 3 4.76 -4.65 8.96
C CYS A 3 4.05 -5.67 8.06
N MET A 4 3.39 -5.19 7.01
CA MET A 4 2.82 -6.01 5.96
C MET A 4 3.73 -5.94 4.74
N GLU A 5 4.05 -7.09 4.18
CA GLU A 5 4.70 -7.26 2.88
C GLU A 5 3.69 -7.96 1.96
N VAL A 6 3.56 -7.46 0.74
CA VAL A 6 2.62 -7.98 -0.24
C VAL A 6 3.37 -8.17 -1.54
N ASP A 7 3.49 -9.41 -1.98
CA ASP A 7 3.92 -9.68 -3.33
C ASP A 7 2.69 -9.70 -4.25
N LEU A 8 2.83 -9.10 -5.43
CA LEU A 8 1.87 -9.15 -6.53
C LEU A 8 2.51 -9.74 -7.79
N PRO A 9 1.74 -10.45 -8.64
CA PRO A 9 2.25 -10.86 -9.94
C PRO A 9 2.61 -9.63 -10.77
N ALA A 10 3.87 -9.57 -11.21
CA ALA A 10 4.34 -8.47 -12.07
C ALA A 10 3.56 -8.46 -13.39
N LEU A 11 3.27 -7.27 -13.90
CA LEU A 11 2.65 -7.12 -15.21
C LEU A 11 3.71 -7.30 -16.30
N ARG A 12 3.38 -8.09 -17.33
CA ARG A 12 4.17 -8.22 -18.55
C ARG A 12 4.01 -6.97 -19.42
N ALA A 13 4.80 -6.86 -20.49
CA ALA A 13 4.76 -5.74 -21.43
C ALA A 13 3.39 -5.56 -22.11
N ASP A 14 2.61 -6.64 -22.22
CA ASP A 14 1.24 -6.63 -22.76
C ASP A 14 0.16 -6.27 -21.72
N GLY A 15 0.55 -5.96 -20.48
CA GLY A 15 -0.36 -5.66 -19.38
C GLY A 15 -0.97 -6.88 -18.69
N THR A 16 -0.63 -8.11 -19.11
CA THR A 16 -1.09 -9.33 -18.44
C THR A 16 -0.28 -9.61 -17.18
N PRO A 17 -0.90 -10.03 -16.07
CA PRO A 17 -0.15 -10.42 -14.88
C PRO A 17 0.63 -11.72 -15.11
N SER A 18 1.81 -11.81 -14.50
CA SER A 18 2.54 -13.06 -14.39
C SER A 18 1.69 -14.12 -13.68
N VAL A 19 1.88 -15.39 -14.03
CA VAL A 19 1.06 -16.47 -13.49
C VAL A 19 1.81 -17.13 -12.34
N TRP A 20 1.25 -17.04 -11.14
CA TRP A 20 1.79 -17.70 -9.95
C TRP A 20 1.17 -19.08 -9.71
N CYS A 21 1.04 -19.84 -10.78
CA CYS A 21 0.58 -21.22 -10.70
C CYS A 21 1.80 -22.14 -10.80
N ARG A 22 2.02 -22.97 -9.77
CA ARG A 22 3.11 -23.97 -9.78
C ARG A 22 3.04 -24.97 -10.94
N ARG A 23 1.88 -25.08 -11.61
CA ARG A 23 1.68 -25.94 -12.78
C ARG A 23 1.95 -25.22 -14.11
N ALA A 24 2.05 -23.88 -14.10
CA ALA A 24 2.37 -23.12 -15.30
C ALA A 24 3.89 -23.15 -15.52
N ALA A 25 4.31 -23.34 -16.77
CA ALA A 25 5.71 -23.22 -17.16
C ALA A 25 6.08 -21.73 -17.32
N GLY A 26 7.29 -21.34 -16.88
CA GLY A 26 7.84 -20.00 -17.06
C GLY A 26 8.41 -19.39 -15.78
N GLU A 27 9.11 -18.27 -15.93
CA GLU A 27 9.58 -17.47 -14.79
C GLU A 27 8.40 -16.69 -14.18
N TRP A 28 8.18 -16.91 -12.89
CA TRP A 28 7.37 -16.04 -12.06
C TRP A 28 8.12 -14.73 -11.77
N ALA A 29 7.51 -13.61 -12.16
CA ALA A 29 7.98 -12.28 -11.79
C ALA A 29 7.02 -11.68 -10.75
N SER A 30 7.55 -10.97 -9.77
CA SER A 30 6.78 -10.33 -8.71
C SER A 30 7.08 -8.83 -8.61
N VAL A 31 6.11 -8.10 -8.08
CA VAL A 31 6.25 -6.74 -7.57
C VAL A 31 6.01 -6.81 -6.07
N ALA A 32 6.99 -6.35 -5.29
CA ALA A 32 6.87 -6.31 -3.83
C ALA A 32 6.38 -4.93 -3.38
N LEU A 33 5.37 -4.93 -2.51
CA LEU A 33 4.89 -3.78 -1.76
C LEU A 33 5.15 -3.99 -0.27
N GLU A 34 5.36 -2.91 0.46
CA GLU A 34 5.56 -2.91 1.90
C GLU A 34 4.73 -1.84 2.60
N SER A 35 4.41 -2.06 3.87
CA SER A 35 3.79 -1.03 4.70
C SER A 35 4.67 0.20 4.85
N ARG A 36 4.10 1.36 4.57
CA ARG A 36 4.76 2.64 4.87
C ARG A 36 4.97 2.77 6.37
N ARG A 37 6.20 3.12 6.74
CA ARG A 37 6.55 3.34 8.15
C ARG A 37 6.07 4.72 8.59
N PRO A 38 5.48 4.85 9.79
CA PRO A 38 5.08 6.14 10.31
C PRO A 38 6.30 7.03 10.55
N THR A 39 6.09 8.33 10.45
CA THR A 39 7.13 9.33 10.70
C THR A 39 6.82 10.07 12.00
N TRP A 40 7.86 10.59 12.65
CA TRP A 40 7.68 11.36 13.87
C TRP A 40 6.96 12.68 13.57
N SER A 41 5.83 12.90 14.23
CA SER A 41 5.13 14.18 14.23
C SER A 41 5.47 14.96 15.49
N ALA A 42 6.23 16.04 15.34
CA ALA A 42 6.56 16.93 16.46
C ALA A 42 5.32 17.58 17.09
N ARG A 43 4.29 17.86 16.28
CA ARG A 43 3.02 18.46 16.74
C ARG A 43 2.24 17.51 17.65
N LEU A 44 2.11 16.25 17.24
CA LEU A 44 1.33 15.24 17.98
C LEU A 44 2.18 14.46 18.98
N LYS A 45 3.51 14.68 18.98
CA LYS A 45 4.50 13.95 19.80
C LYS A 45 4.33 12.43 19.69
N SER A 46 4.09 11.95 18.47
CA SER A 46 3.82 10.55 18.19
C SER A 46 4.24 10.17 16.77
N LEU A 47 4.39 8.86 16.51
CA LEU A 47 4.60 8.31 15.18
C LEU A 47 3.26 8.29 14.42
N THR A 48 3.19 8.99 13.30
CA THR A 48 1.98 9.11 12.49
C THR A 48 2.24 8.90 11.01
N LEU A 49 1.24 8.38 10.31
CA LEU A 49 1.17 8.42 8.85
C LEU A 49 0.19 9.52 8.43
N ASP A 50 0.51 10.22 7.35
CA ASP A 50 -0.39 11.21 6.76
C ASP A 50 -1.30 10.52 5.75
N PHE A 51 -2.59 10.46 6.08
CA PHE A 51 -3.62 9.89 5.22
C PHE A 51 -4.31 10.96 4.36
N TYR A 52 -3.80 12.19 4.30
CA TYR A 52 -4.26 13.24 3.38
C TYR A 52 -5.78 13.51 3.46
N GLY A 53 -6.34 13.44 4.67
CA GLY A 53 -7.78 13.61 4.91
C GLY A 53 -8.65 12.39 4.53
N ARG A 54 -8.05 11.28 4.08
CA ARG A 54 -8.77 10.04 3.77
C ARG A 54 -9.17 9.24 5.01
N CYS A 55 -8.46 9.41 6.12
CA CYS A 55 -8.82 8.79 7.39
C CYS A 55 -9.29 9.85 8.39
N SER A 56 -10.40 9.57 9.07
CA SER A 56 -10.94 10.44 10.13
C SER A 56 -10.98 9.74 11.49
N ARG A 57 -10.85 8.40 11.56
CA ARG A 57 -10.81 7.64 12.81
C ARG A 57 -9.53 6.85 12.97
N ALA A 58 -9.04 6.76 14.21
CA ALA A 58 -7.92 5.90 14.57
C ALA A 58 -8.33 4.42 14.44
N SER A 59 -7.43 3.59 13.91
CA SER A 59 -7.63 2.14 13.80
C SER A 59 -6.30 1.44 13.61
N ALA A 60 -6.19 0.21 14.13
CA ALA A 60 -5.08 -0.68 13.80
C ALA A 60 -5.10 -1.11 12.32
N LYS A 61 -6.24 -0.91 11.63
CA LYS A 61 -6.42 -1.20 10.20
C LYS A 61 -6.03 -0.03 9.29
N ASN A 62 -5.58 1.11 9.81
CA ASN A 62 -5.16 2.21 8.94
C ASN A 62 -3.73 1.96 8.45
N PHE A 63 -3.56 1.72 7.15
CA PHE A 63 -2.25 1.47 6.57
C PHE A 63 -2.13 2.02 5.15
N GLN A 64 -0.89 2.21 4.72
CA GLN A 64 -0.54 2.54 3.35
C GLN A 64 0.51 1.54 2.87
N LEU A 65 0.39 1.07 1.64
CA LEU A 65 1.41 0.28 0.98
C LEU A 65 2.19 1.16 0.01
N GLN A 66 3.50 0.91 -0.05
CA GLN A 66 4.39 1.50 -1.02
C GLN A 66 5.18 0.43 -1.78
N MET A 67 5.76 0.75 -2.93
CA MET A 67 6.76 -0.12 -3.57
C MET A 67 7.90 -0.43 -2.58
N ALA A 68 8.28 -1.71 -2.47
CA ALA A 68 9.33 -2.13 -1.55
C ALA A 68 10.66 -1.41 -1.85
N GLY A 69 11.32 -0.90 -0.81
CA GLY A 69 12.57 -0.16 -0.94
C GLY A 69 12.39 1.30 -1.41
N GLN A 70 11.15 1.76 -1.61
CA GLN A 70 10.89 3.16 -1.93
C GLN A 70 11.27 4.05 -0.73
N ARG A 71 12.20 4.99 -0.97
CA ARG A 71 12.63 5.93 0.07
C ARG A 71 11.51 6.89 0.41
N ALA A 72 11.49 7.36 1.66
CA ALA A 72 10.59 8.42 2.08
C ALA A 72 10.80 9.67 1.19
N ALA A 73 9.71 10.27 0.75
CA ALA A 73 9.75 11.46 -0.07
C ALA A 73 10.40 12.63 0.71
N PRO A 74 11.02 13.59 0.02
CA PRO A 74 11.51 14.82 0.64
C PRO A 74 10.40 15.50 1.46
N ARG A 75 10.79 16.16 2.56
CA ARG A 75 9.84 16.87 3.43
C ARG A 75 8.99 17.84 2.60
N GLY A 76 7.67 17.68 2.66
CA GLY A 76 6.70 18.55 1.98
C GLY A 76 6.19 18.03 0.64
N ALA A 77 6.80 16.99 0.06
CA ALA A 77 6.23 16.31 -1.10
C ALA A 77 5.13 15.33 -0.66
N LYS A 78 3.99 15.34 -1.36
CA LYS A 78 2.97 14.31 -1.18
C LYS A 78 3.56 12.98 -1.67
N GLN A 79 3.76 12.05 -0.74
CA GLN A 79 4.22 10.73 -1.11
C GLN A 79 3.00 9.88 -1.46
N GLU A 80 2.88 9.57 -2.74
CA GLU A 80 1.83 8.70 -3.22
C GLU A 80 2.07 7.27 -2.77
N SER A 81 1.07 6.67 -2.15
CA SER A 81 1.02 5.25 -1.81
C SER A 81 0.34 4.48 -2.94
N GLU A 82 0.81 3.28 -3.23
CA GLU A 82 0.17 2.35 -4.16
C GLU A 82 -1.21 1.89 -3.65
N LEU A 83 -1.37 1.79 -2.33
CA LEU A 83 -2.63 1.53 -1.66
C LEU A 83 -2.74 2.32 -0.35
N LEU A 84 -3.92 2.86 -0.06
CA LEU A 84 -4.27 3.45 1.22
C LEU A 84 -5.59 2.83 1.69
N PHE A 85 -5.57 2.22 2.87
CA PHE A 85 -6.75 1.72 3.54
C PHE A 85 -6.94 2.43 4.88
N GLY A 86 -8.16 2.89 5.13
CA GLY A 86 -8.41 3.88 6.16
C GLY A 86 -9.80 3.88 6.75
N LYS A 87 -9.93 3.96 8.07
CA LYS A 87 -11.23 4.05 8.75
C LYS A 87 -11.80 5.47 8.69
N ILE A 88 -13.06 5.57 8.26
CA ILE A 88 -13.81 6.84 8.20
C ILE A 88 -15.02 6.86 9.15
N ALA A 89 -15.62 5.70 9.44
CA ALA A 89 -16.68 5.55 10.45
C ALA A 89 -16.57 4.20 11.16
N ASP A 90 -17.57 3.81 11.96
CA ASP A 90 -17.51 2.57 12.75
C ASP A 90 -17.44 1.30 11.90
N ASP A 91 -18.12 1.28 10.75
CA ASP A 91 -18.06 0.16 9.80
C ASP A 91 -17.63 0.59 8.38
N ASP A 92 -17.32 1.87 8.19
CA ASP A 92 -16.93 2.41 6.89
C ASP A 92 -15.43 2.64 6.78
N PHE A 93 -14.89 2.22 5.64
CA PHE A 93 -13.49 2.38 5.28
C PHE A 93 -13.36 2.94 3.86
N VAL A 94 -12.29 3.69 3.63
CA VAL A 94 -11.85 4.10 2.30
C VAL A 94 -10.71 3.19 1.85
N LEU A 95 -10.74 2.85 0.56
CA LEU A 95 -9.69 2.11 -0.13
C LEU A 95 -9.31 2.88 -1.39
N ASP A 96 -8.19 3.61 -1.34
CA ASP A 96 -7.58 4.21 -2.53
C ASP A 96 -6.51 3.24 -3.05
N TYR A 97 -6.50 2.91 -4.34
CA TYR A 97 -5.46 2.08 -4.95
C TYR A 97 -5.08 2.62 -6.33
N LYS A 98 -3.86 2.33 -6.77
CA LYS A 98 -3.38 2.68 -8.12
C LYS A 98 -2.54 1.55 -8.71
N HIS A 99 -2.22 1.70 -10.00
CA HIS A 99 -1.29 0.81 -10.69
C HIS A 99 0.01 0.63 -9.86
N PRO A 100 0.51 -0.61 -9.71
CA PRO A 100 0.16 -1.82 -10.47
C PRO A 100 -1.01 -2.66 -9.92
N LEU A 101 -1.66 -2.24 -8.83
CA LEU A 101 -2.79 -2.97 -8.26
C LEU A 101 -4.03 -2.90 -9.16
N SER A 102 -4.68 -4.05 -9.34
CA SER A 102 -6.08 -4.11 -9.75
C SER A 102 -7.01 -3.94 -8.55
N MET A 103 -8.28 -3.64 -8.81
CA MET A 103 -9.32 -3.56 -7.76
C MET A 103 -9.41 -4.85 -6.95
N ALA A 104 -9.37 -6.00 -7.62
CA ALA A 104 -9.49 -7.30 -6.97
C ALA A 104 -8.30 -7.58 -6.03
N GLN A 105 -7.07 -7.24 -6.45
CA GLN A 105 -5.89 -7.38 -5.61
C GLN A 105 -5.90 -6.41 -4.42
N ALA A 106 -6.40 -5.19 -4.61
CA ALA A 106 -6.50 -4.21 -3.54
C ALA A 106 -7.55 -4.58 -2.48
N PHE A 107 -8.58 -5.33 -2.86
CA PHE A 107 -9.71 -5.69 -2.00
C PHE A 107 -9.55 -7.04 -1.28
N ALA A 108 -8.74 -7.96 -1.82
CA ALA A 108 -8.53 -9.31 -1.27
C ALA A 108 -7.81 -9.29 0.09
#